data_AF-A0A285L506-F1
#
_entry.id   AF-A0A285L506-F1
#
_cell.length_a   1.000
_cell.length_b   1.000
_cell.length_c   1.000
_cell.angle_alpha   90.00
_cell.angle_beta   90.00
_cell.angle_gamma   90.00
#
_symmetry.space_group_name_H-M   'P 1'
#
loop_
_entity.id
_entity.type
_entity.pdbx_description
1 polymer ?
#
loop_
_entity_poly.entity_id
_entity_poly.type
_entity_poly.pdbx_seq_one_letter_code
_entity_poly.pdbx_strand_id
1 'polypeptide(L)'
;MATPSPSGSAEVEATAENLESSALMRWLSGTVAVFAACTGAVAVFTTENQVGTAALLAIGAYFAITTLIGRFPKLKLGENEIDPSEFRAFKTTIVATTTGLAETKDRLQEAKAETDEKIGQIESEVSDLNERVARAFLSSMSEPMWHNLAKLGSGRFGQYVMGKALDRELRYLRDVGYIDVRSVAQIPPEGDNLSDWVEVTPTGHDFIALRKEIARTDAH
;
A
#
# COMPACT_ATOMS: atom_id res chain seq x y z
N MET A 1 14.51 -35.82 -81.66
CA MET A 1 15.12 -35.40 -80.37
C MET A 1 13.99 -34.95 -79.47
N ALA A 2 13.61 -35.79 -78.50
CA ALA A 2 12.55 -35.49 -77.56
C ALA A 2 13.16 -34.90 -76.28
N THR A 3 12.70 -33.72 -75.87
CA THR A 3 13.06 -33.07 -74.62
C THR A 3 12.10 -33.50 -73.50
N PRO A 4 12.58 -33.76 -72.27
CA PRO A 4 11.73 -34.11 -71.14
C PRO A 4 11.10 -32.87 -70.50
N SER A 5 9.87 -33.02 -70.02
CA SER A 5 9.06 -31.99 -69.37
C SER A 5 9.34 -31.95 -67.86
N PRO A 6 9.57 -30.78 -67.24
CA PRO A 6 9.79 -30.66 -65.79
C PRO A 6 8.46 -30.32 -65.08
N SER A 7 7.77 -31.31 -64.54
CA SER A 7 6.52 -31.12 -63.78
C SER A 7 6.46 -31.99 -62.52
N GLY A 8 7.28 -31.70 -61.51
CA GLY A 8 7.23 -32.50 -60.27
C GLY A 8 7.79 -31.92 -58.98
N SER A 9 8.56 -30.83 -59.00
CA SER A 9 9.28 -30.39 -57.79
C SER A 9 8.65 -29.21 -57.03
N ALA A 10 7.77 -28.41 -57.64
CA ALA A 10 7.22 -27.21 -56.99
C ALA A 10 5.96 -27.47 -56.13
N GLU A 11 5.27 -28.60 -56.30
CA GLU A 11 4.02 -28.90 -55.60
C GLU A 11 4.24 -29.54 -54.20
N VAL A 12 5.43 -30.09 -53.97
CA VAL A 12 5.77 -30.78 -52.72
C VAL A 12 6.23 -29.80 -51.63
N GLU A 13 6.74 -28.62 -52.00
CA GLU A 13 7.28 -27.65 -51.03
C GLU A 13 6.17 -26.76 -50.41
N ALA A 14 5.12 -26.42 -51.16
CA ALA A 14 3.99 -25.62 -50.68
C ALA A 14 3.06 -26.36 -49.69
N THR A 15 3.12 -27.70 -49.65
CA THR A 15 2.31 -28.51 -48.73
C THR A 15 2.96 -28.66 -47.36
N ALA A 16 4.29 -28.55 -47.24
CA ALA A 16 5.01 -28.68 -45.98
C ALA A 16 4.84 -27.44 -45.07
N GLU A 17 4.88 -26.23 -45.63
CA GLU A 17 4.79 -24.98 -44.85
C GLU A 17 3.39 -24.75 -44.24
N ASN A 18 2.35 -25.26 -44.92
CA ASN A 18 0.97 -25.21 -44.46
C ASN A 18 0.69 -26.17 -43.28
N LEU A 19 1.45 -27.26 -43.19
CA LEU A 19 1.33 -28.24 -42.11
C LEU A 19 1.89 -27.69 -40.78
N GLU A 20 3.04 -27.01 -40.81
CA GLU A 20 3.66 -26.42 -39.61
C GLU A 20 2.81 -25.29 -39.01
N SER A 21 2.22 -24.45 -39.85
CA SER A 21 1.32 -23.37 -39.43
C SER A 21 0.08 -23.90 -38.69
N SER A 22 -0.43 -25.08 -39.10
CA SER A 22 -1.59 -25.72 -38.44
C SER A 22 -1.24 -26.33 -37.07
N ALA A 23 -0.01 -26.84 -36.91
CA ALA A 23 0.45 -27.44 -35.66
C ALA A 23 0.70 -26.36 -34.59
N LEU A 24 1.27 -25.22 -35.00
CA LEU A 24 1.56 -24.09 -34.12
C LEU A 24 0.26 -23.41 -33.62
N MET A 25 -0.75 -23.26 -34.48
CA MET A 25 -2.08 -22.78 -34.07
C MET A 25 -2.79 -23.74 -33.10
N ARG A 26 -2.61 -25.07 -33.26
CA ARG A 26 -3.17 -26.06 -32.34
C ARG A 26 -2.53 -25.99 -30.95
N TRP A 27 -1.23 -25.77 -30.88
CA TRP A 27 -0.53 -25.57 -29.61
C TRP A 27 -0.90 -24.27 -28.91
N LEU A 28 -0.98 -23.16 -29.66
CA LEU A 28 -1.40 -21.85 -29.13
C LEU A 28 -2.85 -21.86 -28.62
N SER A 29 -3.77 -22.48 -29.35
CA SER A 29 -5.16 -22.59 -28.89
C SER A 29 -5.29 -23.51 -27.67
N GLY A 30 -4.50 -24.58 -27.58
CA GLY A 30 -4.45 -25.45 -26.41
C GLY A 30 -3.97 -24.75 -25.14
N THR A 31 -2.89 -23.96 -25.21
CA THR A 31 -2.36 -23.25 -24.03
C THR A 31 -3.29 -22.14 -23.54
N VAL A 32 -3.91 -21.39 -24.47
CA VAL A 32 -4.92 -20.37 -24.11
C VAL A 32 -6.15 -21.02 -23.47
N ALA A 33 -6.61 -22.17 -23.95
CA ALA A 33 -7.74 -22.89 -23.35
C ALA A 33 -7.45 -23.35 -21.92
N VAL A 34 -6.25 -23.87 -21.65
CA VAL A 34 -5.83 -24.28 -20.30
C VAL A 34 -5.74 -23.08 -19.35
N PHE A 35 -5.13 -21.97 -19.79
CA PHE A 35 -5.05 -20.76 -18.97
C PHE A 35 -6.43 -20.17 -18.66
N ALA A 36 -7.33 -20.13 -19.64
CA ALA A 36 -8.70 -19.66 -19.45
C ALA A 36 -9.47 -20.57 -18.46
N ALA A 37 -9.33 -21.90 -18.57
CA ALA A 37 -9.96 -22.85 -17.67
C ALA A 37 -9.43 -22.75 -16.23
N CYS A 38 -8.10 -22.62 -16.05
CA CYS A 38 -7.50 -22.44 -14.72
C CYS A 38 -7.89 -21.11 -14.09
N THR A 39 -7.88 -20.02 -14.86
CA THR A 39 -8.28 -18.69 -14.37
C THR A 39 -9.77 -18.66 -14.00
N GLY A 40 -10.62 -19.28 -14.83
CA GLY A 40 -12.04 -19.46 -14.53
C GLY A 40 -12.25 -20.26 -13.25
N ALA A 41 -11.55 -21.39 -13.08
CA ALA A 41 -11.65 -22.21 -11.88
C ALA A 41 -11.24 -21.45 -10.61
N VAL A 42 -10.16 -20.66 -10.66
CA VAL A 42 -9.75 -19.83 -9.51
C VAL A 42 -10.78 -18.74 -9.20
N ALA A 43 -11.37 -18.11 -10.23
CA ALA A 43 -12.42 -17.11 -10.05
C ALA A 43 -13.71 -17.69 -9.44
N VAL A 44 -14.05 -18.96 -9.70
CA VAL A 44 -15.17 -19.68 -9.05
C VAL A 44 -15.04 -19.64 -7.53
N PHE A 45 -13.83 -19.85 -7.03
CA PHE A 45 -13.59 -20.02 -5.60
C PHE A 45 -13.34 -18.69 -4.86
N THR A 46 -12.99 -17.63 -5.58
CA THR A 46 -12.64 -16.34 -4.96
C THR A 46 -13.74 -15.29 -5.06
N THR A 47 -14.77 -15.49 -5.89
CA THR A 47 -15.81 -14.48 -6.11
C THR A 47 -17.21 -15.02 -5.81
N GLU A 48 -18.03 -14.21 -5.12
CA GLU A 48 -19.46 -14.51 -4.88
C GLU A 48 -20.32 -14.33 -6.16
N ASN A 49 -19.70 -13.98 -7.29
CA ASN A 49 -20.40 -13.69 -8.53
C ASN A 49 -20.60 -14.94 -9.37
N GLN A 50 -21.64 -15.72 -9.04
CA GLN A 50 -21.98 -16.98 -9.70
C GLN A 50 -22.18 -16.86 -11.22
N VAL A 51 -22.63 -15.69 -11.71
CA VAL A 51 -22.90 -15.45 -13.13
C VAL A 51 -21.61 -15.34 -13.95
N GLY A 52 -20.63 -14.57 -13.46
CA GLY A 52 -19.34 -14.40 -14.15
C GLY A 52 -18.55 -15.71 -14.23
N THR A 53 -18.63 -16.49 -13.15
CA THR A 53 -18.00 -17.79 -13.02
C THR A 53 -18.54 -18.82 -14.03
N ALA A 54 -19.87 -18.93 -14.14
CA ALA A 54 -20.50 -19.83 -15.10
C ALA A 54 -20.16 -19.46 -16.56
N ALA A 55 -20.08 -18.16 -16.86
CA ALA A 55 -19.70 -17.67 -18.18
C ALA A 55 -18.26 -18.05 -18.55
N LEU A 56 -17.29 -17.87 -17.64
CA LEU A 56 -15.89 -18.24 -17.89
C LEU A 56 -15.71 -19.75 -18.08
N LEU A 57 -16.42 -20.57 -17.31
CA LEU A 57 -16.37 -22.03 -17.43
C LEU A 57 -16.97 -22.49 -18.77
N ALA A 58 -18.09 -21.89 -19.19
CA ALA A 58 -18.70 -22.16 -20.49
C ALA A 58 -17.77 -21.77 -21.65
N ILE A 59 -17.08 -20.63 -21.56
CA ILE A 59 -16.08 -20.18 -22.53
C ILE A 59 -14.90 -21.17 -22.56
N GLY A 60 -14.38 -21.57 -21.42
CA GLY A 60 -13.28 -22.55 -21.32
C GLY A 60 -13.64 -23.91 -21.92
N ALA A 61 -14.83 -24.43 -21.60
CA ALA A 61 -15.34 -25.69 -22.15
C ALA A 61 -15.53 -25.61 -23.67
N TYR A 62 -16.05 -24.48 -24.17
CA TYR A 62 -16.18 -24.24 -25.61
C TYR A 62 -14.82 -24.29 -26.31
N PHE A 63 -13.80 -23.61 -25.77
CA PHE A 63 -12.46 -23.64 -26.35
C PHE A 63 -11.84 -25.03 -26.29
N ALA A 64 -12.00 -25.78 -25.19
CA ALA A 64 -11.52 -27.16 -25.09
C ALA A 64 -12.14 -28.08 -26.18
N ILE A 65 -13.44 -27.94 -26.42
CA ILE A 65 -14.14 -28.67 -27.49
C ILE A 65 -13.61 -28.26 -28.87
N THR A 66 -13.37 -26.96 -29.11
CA THR A 66 -12.81 -26.50 -30.39
C THR A 66 -11.41 -27.03 -30.65
N THR A 67 -10.56 -27.14 -29.61
CA THR A 67 -9.22 -27.74 -29.72
C THR A 67 -9.32 -29.23 -30.04
N LEU A 68 -10.26 -29.95 -29.42
CA LEU A 68 -10.46 -31.38 -29.63
C LEU A 68 -10.94 -31.70 -31.05
N ILE A 69 -11.89 -30.92 -31.57
CA ILE A 69 -12.56 -31.18 -32.86
C ILE A 69 -11.78 -30.54 -34.03
N GLY A 70 -10.98 -29.50 -33.77
CA GLY A 70 -10.26 -28.75 -34.81
C GLY A 70 -11.20 -27.94 -35.72
N ARG A 71 -12.47 -27.78 -35.35
CA ARG A 71 -13.47 -26.95 -36.04
C ARG A 71 -14.32 -26.23 -34.98
N PHE A 72 -14.68 -24.98 -35.26
CA PHE A 72 -15.59 -24.21 -34.42
C PHE A 72 -17.02 -24.74 -34.59
N PRO A 73 -17.65 -25.29 -33.53
CA PRO A 73 -19.03 -25.74 -33.62
C PRO A 73 -19.94 -24.52 -33.73
N LYS A 74 -20.93 -24.59 -34.62
CA LYS A 74 -21.95 -23.54 -34.76
C LYS A 74 -22.81 -23.53 -33.50
N LEU A 75 -22.71 -22.47 -32.70
CA LEU A 75 -23.57 -22.28 -31.53
C LEU A 75 -24.86 -21.59 -31.95
N LYS A 76 -25.99 -22.26 -31.71
CA LYS A 76 -27.32 -21.65 -31.72
C LYS A 76 -27.70 -21.34 -30.29
N LEU A 77 -27.82 -20.06 -29.96
CA LEU A 77 -28.28 -19.58 -28.66
C LEU A 77 -29.66 -18.96 -28.88
N GLY A 78 -30.71 -19.76 -28.61
CA GLY A 78 -32.08 -19.38 -28.94
C GLY A 78 -32.29 -19.29 -30.45
N GLU A 79 -32.91 -18.21 -30.92
CA GLU A 79 -33.14 -17.95 -32.35
C GLU A 79 -31.97 -17.23 -33.04
N ASN A 80 -30.93 -16.82 -32.30
CA ASN A 80 -29.75 -16.18 -32.88
C ASN A 80 -28.67 -17.21 -33.24
N GLU A 81 -28.21 -17.13 -34.49
CA GLU A 81 -27.07 -17.88 -35.01
C GLU A 81 -25.84 -16.97 -34.98
N ILE A 82 -24.83 -17.31 -34.18
CA ILE A 82 -23.61 -16.48 -34.09
C ILE A 82 -22.74 -16.78 -35.31
N ASP A 83 -22.63 -15.81 -36.22
CA ASP A 83 -21.75 -15.91 -37.39
C ASP A 83 -20.31 -15.53 -37.01
N PRO A 84 -19.31 -16.42 -37.19
CA PRO A 84 -17.91 -16.14 -36.87
C PRO A 84 -17.29 -15.00 -37.69
N SER A 85 -17.94 -14.53 -38.76
CA SER A 85 -17.52 -13.35 -39.51
C SER A 85 -17.71 -12.04 -38.73
N GLU A 86 -18.73 -11.94 -37.85
CA GLU A 86 -18.93 -10.80 -36.94
C GLU A 86 -17.84 -10.70 -35.87
N PHE A 87 -17.21 -11.83 -35.55
CA PHE A 87 -16.09 -11.92 -34.60
C PHE A 87 -14.85 -11.13 -35.06
N ARG A 88 -14.71 -10.87 -36.36
CA ARG A 88 -13.62 -10.02 -36.89
C ARG A 88 -13.85 -8.54 -36.56
N ALA A 89 -15.09 -8.06 -36.65
CA ALA A 89 -15.44 -6.70 -36.24
C ALA A 89 -15.22 -6.50 -34.73
N PHE A 90 -15.53 -7.53 -33.94
CA PHE A 90 -15.30 -7.55 -32.49
C PHE A 90 -13.81 -7.50 -32.11
N LYS A 91 -12.93 -8.17 -32.88
CA LYS A 91 -11.48 -8.09 -32.66
C LYS A 91 -10.94 -6.65 -32.75
N THR A 92 -11.41 -5.87 -33.71
CA THR A 92 -10.98 -4.47 -33.88
C THR A 92 -11.40 -3.61 -32.68
N THR A 93 -12.60 -3.85 -32.15
CA THR A 93 -13.11 -3.17 -30.95
C THR A 93 -12.31 -3.57 -29.70
N ILE A 94 -11.98 -4.86 -29.52
CA ILE A 94 -11.13 -5.30 -28.40
C ILE A 94 -9.75 -4.64 -28.47
N VAL A 95 -9.12 -4.59 -29.65
CA VAL A 95 -7.80 -3.97 -29.82
C VAL A 95 -7.84 -2.49 -29.45
N ALA A 96 -8.85 -1.73 -29.90
CA ALA A 96 -9.03 -0.33 -29.51
C ALA A 96 -9.26 -0.15 -27.99
N THR A 97 -9.99 -1.08 -27.38
CA THR A 97 -10.26 -1.06 -25.93
C THR A 97 -9.00 -1.40 -25.12
N THR A 98 -8.15 -2.33 -25.59
CA THR A 98 -6.88 -2.65 -24.94
C THR A 98 -5.86 -1.52 -25.02
N THR A 99 -5.85 -0.73 -26.10
CA THR A 99 -4.99 0.46 -26.21
C THR A 99 -5.42 1.53 -25.22
N GLY A 100 -6.72 1.79 -25.08
CA GLY A 100 -7.25 2.69 -24.04
C GLY A 100 -6.98 2.21 -22.61
N LEU A 101 -6.93 0.88 -22.40
CA LEU A 101 -6.53 0.30 -21.11
C LEU A 101 -5.05 0.52 -20.79
N ALA A 102 -4.17 0.47 -21.80
CA ALA A 102 -2.76 0.78 -21.63
C ALA A 102 -2.56 2.26 -21.25
N GLU A 103 -3.21 3.18 -21.97
CA GLU A 103 -3.15 4.62 -21.67
C GLU A 103 -3.70 4.95 -20.28
N THR A 104 -4.79 4.29 -19.85
CA THR A 104 -5.33 4.51 -18.50
C THR A 104 -4.42 3.96 -17.41
N LYS A 105 -3.72 2.85 -17.66
CA LYS A 105 -2.73 2.31 -16.73
C LYS A 105 -1.53 3.26 -16.58
N ASP A 106 -1.05 3.83 -17.68
CA ASP A 106 0.07 4.78 -17.63
C ASP A 106 -0.31 6.05 -16.87
N ARG A 107 -1.51 6.60 -17.11
CA ARG A 107 -2.04 7.76 -16.35
C ARG A 107 -2.23 7.45 -14.87
N LEU A 108 -2.64 6.22 -14.55
CA LEU A 108 -2.78 5.77 -13.15
C LEU A 108 -1.41 5.65 -12.47
N GLN A 109 -0.39 5.14 -13.18
CA GLN A 109 0.97 5.05 -12.65
C GLN A 109 1.58 6.43 -12.42
N GLU A 110 1.37 7.37 -13.34
CA GLU A 110 1.81 8.76 -13.18
C GLU A 110 1.11 9.45 -12.00
N ALA A 111 -0.21 9.35 -11.91
CA ALA A 111 -0.96 9.90 -10.78
C ALA A 111 -0.55 9.27 -9.43
N LYS A 112 -0.22 7.98 -9.43
CA LYS A 112 0.30 7.31 -8.24
C LYS A 112 1.67 7.87 -7.84
N ALA A 113 2.60 8.01 -8.80
CA ALA A 113 3.92 8.57 -8.53
C ALA A 113 3.83 10.00 -7.99
N GLU A 114 2.96 10.84 -8.57
CA GLU A 114 2.69 12.20 -8.07
C GLU A 114 2.12 12.18 -6.64
N THR A 115 1.24 11.24 -6.33
CA THR A 115 0.66 11.10 -4.99
C THR A 115 1.72 10.66 -3.97
N ASP A 116 2.56 9.68 -4.32
CA ASP A 116 3.64 9.19 -3.46
C ASP A 116 4.66 10.31 -3.18
N GLU A 117 4.98 11.14 -4.19
CA GLU A 117 5.85 12.32 -4.01
C GLU A 117 5.24 13.35 -3.05
N LYS A 118 3.95 13.68 -3.21
CA LYS A 118 3.25 14.61 -2.32
C LYS A 118 3.17 14.09 -0.89
N ILE A 119 2.97 12.79 -0.71
CA ILE A 119 3.00 12.16 0.62
C ILE A 119 4.38 12.35 1.26
N GLY A 120 5.47 12.11 0.52
CA GLY A 120 6.83 12.33 1.02
C GLY A 120 7.10 13.80 1.41
N GLN A 121 6.60 14.76 0.63
CA GLN A 121 6.71 16.19 0.97
C GLN A 121 5.94 16.52 2.26
N ILE A 122 4.70 16.05 2.39
CA ILE A 122 3.88 16.27 3.59
C ILE A 122 4.52 15.64 4.82
N GLU A 123 5.07 14.42 4.71
CA GLU A 123 5.78 13.76 5.81
C GLU A 123 6.99 14.58 6.28
N SER A 124 7.76 15.15 5.35
CA SER A 124 8.87 16.06 5.67
C SER A 124 8.39 17.34 6.36
N GLU A 125 7.33 17.98 5.86
CA GLU A 125 6.78 19.20 6.46
C GLU A 125 6.20 18.95 7.86
N VAL A 126 5.52 17.82 8.06
CA VAL A 126 5.01 17.41 9.37
C VAL A 126 6.15 17.15 10.34
N SER A 127 7.24 16.52 9.89
CA SER A 127 8.45 16.31 10.69
C SER A 127 9.06 17.66 11.13
N ASP A 128 9.26 18.59 10.19
CA ASP A 128 9.82 19.91 10.46
C ASP A 128 8.93 20.74 11.40
N LEU A 129 7.61 20.71 11.19
CA LEU A 129 6.65 21.42 12.04
C LEU A 129 6.66 20.83 13.45
N ASN A 130 6.70 19.50 13.56
CA ASN A 130 6.76 18.82 14.85
C ASN A 130 8.05 19.20 15.60
N GLU A 131 9.19 19.28 14.92
CA GLU A 131 10.45 19.76 15.53
C GLU A 131 10.33 21.21 16.02
N ARG A 132 9.72 22.10 15.23
CA ARG A 132 9.50 23.50 15.62
C ARG A 132 8.56 23.63 16.81
N VAL A 133 7.47 22.86 16.83
CA VAL A 133 6.52 22.82 17.95
C VAL A 133 7.21 22.28 19.20
N ALA A 134 7.98 21.19 19.09
CA ALA A 134 8.75 20.65 20.19
C ALA A 134 9.73 21.71 20.73
N ARG A 135 10.50 22.38 19.86
CA ARG A 135 11.45 23.42 20.27
C ARG A 135 10.77 24.61 20.95
N ALA A 136 9.64 25.08 20.42
CA ALA A 136 8.86 26.16 21.01
C ALA A 136 8.30 25.75 22.38
N PHE A 137 7.81 24.52 22.49
CA PHE A 137 7.28 23.99 23.73
C PHE A 137 8.37 23.82 24.80
N LEU A 138 9.54 23.29 24.44
CA LEU A 138 10.69 23.18 25.34
C LEU A 138 11.16 24.56 25.82
N SER A 139 11.16 25.55 24.92
CA SER A 139 11.54 26.93 25.24
C SER A 139 10.52 27.65 26.11
N SER A 140 9.26 27.19 26.15
CA SER A 140 8.21 27.79 26.97
C SER A 140 8.38 27.53 28.47
N MET A 141 9.09 26.46 28.83
CA MET A 141 9.41 26.12 30.22
C MET A 141 10.79 26.63 30.61
N SER A 142 10.86 27.43 31.67
CA SER A 142 12.12 27.97 32.19
C SER A 142 13.07 26.84 32.62
N GLU A 143 14.38 27.08 32.46
CA GLU A 143 15.42 26.12 32.81
C GLU A 143 15.35 25.62 34.28
N PRO A 144 15.11 26.49 35.29
CA PRO A 144 14.95 26.03 36.67
C PRO A 144 13.76 25.07 36.86
N MET A 145 12.64 25.32 36.18
CA MET A 145 11.44 24.50 36.28
C MET A 145 11.66 23.12 35.68
N TRP A 146 12.35 23.04 34.54
CA TRP A 146 12.75 21.75 33.97
C TRP A 146 13.71 21.00 34.90
N HIS A 147 14.72 21.65 35.47
CA HIS A 147 15.62 21.01 36.41
C HIS A 147 14.87 20.44 37.63
N ASN A 148 13.88 21.16 38.15
CA ASN A 148 13.05 20.67 39.25
C ASN A 148 12.21 19.45 38.82
N LEU A 149 11.58 19.50 37.64
CA LEU A 149 10.86 18.35 37.09
C LEU A 149 11.79 17.12 36.87
N ALA A 150 13.00 17.34 36.33
CA ALA A 150 13.98 16.28 36.11
C ALA A 150 14.49 15.68 37.43
N LYS A 151 14.67 16.49 38.47
CA LYS A 151 14.99 16.02 39.82
C LYS A 151 13.86 15.18 40.40
N LEU A 152 12.61 15.63 40.26
CA LEU A 152 11.43 14.86 40.70
C LEU A 152 11.37 13.51 40.00
N GLY A 153 11.58 13.48 38.68
CA GLY A 153 11.56 12.25 37.88
C GLY A 153 12.69 11.27 38.19
N SER A 154 13.72 11.70 38.94
CA SER A 154 14.77 10.81 39.45
C SER A 154 14.38 10.07 40.74
N GLY A 155 13.26 10.46 41.37
CA GLY A 155 12.83 9.98 42.69
C GLY A 155 13.67 10.49 43.87
N ARG A 156 14.75 11.23 43.60
CA ARG A 156 15.70 11.74 44.59
C ARG A 156 15.86 13.25 44.41
N PHE A 157 14.79 14.00 44.68
CA PHE A 157 14.83 15.45 44.60
C PHE A 157 15.84 16.05 45.59
N GLY A 158 15.93 15.44 46.78
CA GLY A 158 16.79 15.88 47.88
C GLY A 158 16.18 17.02 48.70
N GLN A 159 17.01 17.63 49.54
CA GLN A 159 16.57 18.69 50.46
C GLN A 159 15.96 19.86 49.71
N TYR A 160 14.83 20.34 50.19
CA TYR A 160 14.09 21.42 49.56
C TYR A 160 13.59 22.43 50.60
N VAL A 161 13.40 23.67 50.13
CA VAL A 161 12.73 24.74 50.86
C VAL A 161 11.67 25.33 49.94
N MET A 162 10.42 25.33 50.38
CA MET A 162 9.23 25.77 49.64
C MET A 162 9.18 27.31 49.57
N GLY A 163 9.97 27.88 48.65
CA GLY A 163 9.88 29.29 48.29
C GLY A 163 8.69 29.57 47.36
N LYS A 164 8.33 30.85 47.21
CA LYS A 164 7.26 31.30 46.28
C LYS A 164 7.50 30.85 44.82
N ALA A 165 8.77 30.75 44.41
CA ALA A 165 9.12 30.30 43.06
C ALA A 165 8.79 28.81 42.88
N LEU A 166 9.25 27.96 43.80
CA LEU A 166 9.01 26.51 43.75
C LEU A 166 7.51 26.19 43.88
N ASP A 167 6.78 26.85 44.78
CA ASP A 167 5.31 26.67 44.88
C ASP A 167 4.61 26.98 43.55
N ARG A 168 4.96 28.09 42.90
CA ARG A 168 4.39 28.46 41.59
C ARG A 168 4.76 27.46 40.50
N GLU A 169 6.00 26.99 40.48
CA GLU A 169 6.47 25.98 39.52
C GLU A 169 5.73 24.65 39.70
N LEU A 170 5.57 24.16 40.94
CA LEU A 170 4.82 22.93 41.22
C LEU A 170 3.34 23.06 40.83
N ARG A 171 2.71 24.21 41.11
CA ARG A 171 1.33 24.46 40.64
C ARG A 171 1.25 24.39 39.13
N TYR A 172 2.15 25.08 38.42
CA TYR A 172 2.18 25.05 36.97
C TYR A 172 2.39 23.63 36.43
N LEU A 173 3.38 22.90 36.95
CA LEU A 173 3.69 21.52 36.55
C LEU A 173 2.51 20.56 36.79
N ARG A 174 1.75 20.75 37.87
CA ARG A 174 0.52 20.01 38.15
C ARG A 174 -0.59 20.40 37.16
N ASP A 175 -0.77 21.70 36.93
CA ASP A 175 -1.84 22.20 36.08
C ASP A 175 -1.63 21.77 34.60
N VAL A 176 -0.39 21.59 34.15
CA VAL A 176 -0.06 20.98 32.84
C VAL A 176 -0.04 19.44 32.84
N GLY A 177 -0.21 18.80 34.01
CA GLY A 177 -0.32 17.34 34.14
C GLY A 177 1.01 16.59 34.13
N TYR A 178 2.14 17.24 34.40
CA TYR A 178 3.47 16.60 34.44
C TYR A 178 3.80 15.99 35.79
N ILE A 179 3.14 16.45 36.85
CA ILE A 179 3.25 15.87 38.18
C ILE A 179 1.85 15.60 38.72
N ASP A 180 1.74 14.56 39.54
CA ASP A 180 0.59 14.31 40.38
C ASP A 180 0.93 14.68 41.83
N VAL A 181 0.08 15.50 42.41
CA VAL A 181 0.18 15.96 43.80
C VAL A 181 -1.21 16.29 44.30
N ARG A 182 -1.62 15.68 45.42
CA ARG A 182 -2.96 15.88 46.01
C ARG A 182 -3.24 17.36 46.29
N SER A 183 -2.29 18.06 46.89
CA SER A 183 -2.36 19.50 47.10
C SER A 183 -0.97 20.07 47.38
N VAL A 184 -0.55 21.05 46.58
CA VAL A 184 0.73 21.76 46.78
C VAL A 184 0.78 22.43 48.16
N ALA A 185 -0.37 22.88 48.67
CA ALA A 185 -0.46 23.52 49.99
C ALA A 185 -0.27 22.56 51.18
N GLN A 186 -0.33 21.25 50.96
CA GLN A 186 -0.08 20.24 52.01
C GLN A 186 1.40 19.84 52.11
N ILE A 187 2.23 20.24 51.15
CA ILE A 187 3.66 19.96 51.17
C ILE A 187 4.29 20.77 52.31
N PRO A 188 5.08 20.15 53.20
CA PRO A 188 5.81 20.87 54.24
C PRO A 188 6.68 21.99 53.66
N PRO A 189 6.86 23.12 54.38
CA PRO A 189 7.65 24.25 53.88
C PRO A 189 9.13 23.91 53.67
N GLU A 190 9.62 22.82 54.27
CA GLU A 190 10.97 22.28 54.08
C GLU A 190 10.96 20.76 54.33
N GLY A 191 11.90 20.03 53.75
CA GLY A 191 12.03 18.59 53.92
C GLY A 191 13.24 17.99 53.21
N ASP A 192 13.52 16.71 53.49
CA ASP A 192 14.70 16.00 52.96
C ASP A 192 14.54 15.47 51.53
N ASN A 193 13.30 15.24 51.07
CA ASN A 193 13.02 14.80 49.71
C ASN A 193 11.62 15.25 49.26
N LEU A 194 11.54 16.07 48.20
CA LEU A 194 10.26 16.52 47.66
C LEU A 194 9.50 15.39 46.93
N SER A 195 10.23 14.40 46.40
CA SER A 195 9.64 13.24 45.70
C SER A 195 8.76 12.36 46.61
N ASP A 196 8.82 12.53 47.94
CA ASP A 196 7.95 11.82 48.87
C ASP A 196 6.50 12.36 48.83
N TRP A 197 6.31 13.57 48.30
CA TRP A 197 5.03 14.28 48.24
C TRP A 197 4.48 14.45 46.83
N VAL A 198 5.35 14.33 45.82
CA VAL A 198 5.07 14.65 44.42
C VAL A 198 5.54 13.51 43.54
N GLU A 199 4.63 12.95 42.75
CA GLU A 199 4.93 11.92 41.77
C GLU A 199 4.99 12.53 40.37
N VAL A 200 5.90 12.06 39.52
CA VAL A 200 5.95 12.48 38.10
C VAL A 200 5.03 11.57 37.30
N THR A 201 4.16 12.16 36.48
CA THR A 201 3.23 11.38 35.65
C THR A 201 3.97 10.73 34.48
N PRO A 202 3.37 9.75 33.77
CA PRO A 202 3.94 9.22 32.53
C PRO A 202 4.26 10.33 31.51
N THR A 203 3.35 11.28 31.34
CA THR A 203 3.55 12.45 30.46
C THR A 203 4.75 13.30 30.89
N GLY A 204 4.95 13.50 32.20
CA GLY A 204 6.12 14.20 32.73
C GLY A 204 7.43 13.47 32.43
N HIS A 205 7.44 12.14 32.51
CA HIS A 205 8.61 11.33 32.16
C HIS A 205 8.96 11.42 30.66
N ASP A 206 7.97 11.35 29.79
CA ASP A 206 8.15 11.49 28.34
C ASP A 206 8.74 12.86 27.99
N PHE A 207 8.23 13.92 28.64
CA PHE A 207 8.77 15.27 28.47
C PHE A 207 10.22 15.40 28.94
N ILE A 208 10.58 14.82 30.09
CA ILE A 208 11.97 14.81 30.58
C ILE A 208 12.89 14.10 29.58
N ALA A 209 12.46 12.96 29.02
CA ALA A 209 13.24 12.20 28.05
C ALA A 209 13.47 13.01 26.76
N LEU A 210 12.40 13.59 26.19
CA LEU A 210 12.47 14.41 24.99
C LEU A 210 13.41 15.61 25.16
N ARG A 211 13.30 16.34 26.28
CA ARG A 211 14.17 17.50 26.54
C ARG A 211 15.64 17.12 26.67
N LYS A 212 15.94 15.96 27.28
CA LYS A 212 17.32 15.45 27.39
C LYS A 212 17.91 15.09 26.03
N GLU A 213 17.11 14.51 25.14
CA GLU A 213 17.53 14.18 23.78
C GLU A 213 17.89 15.44 23.00
N ILE A 214 17.03 16.47 23.03
CA ILE A 214 17.28 17.73 22.34
C ILE A 214 18.48 18.48 22.92
N ALA A 215 18.60 18.55 24.25
CA ALA A 215 19.77 19.15 24.90
C ALA A 215 21.08 18.44 24.54
N ARG A 216 21.04 17.14 24.25
CA ARG A 216 22.19 16.38 23.76
C ARG A 216 22.50 16.70 22.29
N THR A 217 21.49 16.84 21.45
CA THR A 217 21.66 17.21 20.03
C THR A 217 22.26 18.61 19.89
N ASP A 218 21.81 19.58 20.68
CA ASP A 218 22.31 20.96 20.64
C ASP A 218 23.75 21.12 21.17
N ALA A 219 24.27 20.13 21.91
CA ALA A 219 25.62 20.15 22.46
C ALA A 219 26.71 19.66 21.48
N HIS A 220 26.32 19.12 20.32
CA HIS A 220 27.20 18.59 19.27
C HIS A 220 27.29 19.54 18.08
#